data_AF-A0A6V8KXI4-F1
#
_entry.id   AF-A0A6V8KXI4-F1
#
_cell.length_a   1.000
_cell.length_b   1.000
_cell.length_c   1.000
_cell.angle_alpha   90.00
_cell.angle_beta   90.00
_cell.angle_gamma   90.00
#
_symmetry.space_group_name_H-M   'P 1'
#
loop_
_entity.id
_entity.type
_entity.pdbx_description
1 polymer ?
#
loop_
_entity_poly.entity_id
_entity_poly.type
_entity_poly.pdbx_seq_one_letter_code
_entity_poly.pdbx_strand_id
1 'polypeptide(L)' 'MAVGHAAGDFVALALSSPDGNALFEVPRSVLVRFLRRTYVVVPRGRETDHLDVDAAVNRLLAGR' A
#
# COMPACT_ATOMS: atom_id res chain seq x y z
N MET A 1 -18.60 6.18 23.63
CA MET A 1 -17.26 6.55 24.14
C MET A 1 -16.32 6.55 22.95
N ALA A 2 -16.05 7.72 22.36
CA ALA A 2 -15.01 7.82 21.34
C ALA A 2 -13.67 7.69 22.06
N VAL A 3 -12.95 6.60 21.81
CA VAL A 3 -11.57 6.46 22.27
C VAL A 3 -10.74 7.53 21.56
N GLY A 4 -10.31 8.55 22.31
CA GLY A 4 -9.41 9.57 21.82
C GLY A 4 -8.04 8.95 21.60
N HIS A 5 -7.71 8.62 20.35
CA HIS A 5 -6.39 8.14 19.97
C HIS A 5 -5.41 9.32 19.88
N ALA A 6 -4.15 9.12 20.25
CA ALA A 6 -3.15 10.16 20.11
C ALA A 6 -2.89 10.42 18.63
N ALA A 7 -2.56 11.67 18.28
CA ALA A 7 -2.22 12.02 16.91
C ALA A 7 -1.08 11.14 16.40
N GLY A 8 -1.34 10.35 15.35
CA GLY A 8 -0.37 9.45 14.74
C GLY A 8 -0.45 7.97 15.16
N ASP A 9 -1.43 7.57 15.97
CA ASP A 9 -1.65 6.14 16.29
C ASP A 9 -2.26 5.36 15.11
N PHE A 10 -2.91 6.07 14.17
CA PHE A 10 -3.60 5.52 13.02
C PHE A 10 -3.17 6.19 11.72
N VAL A 11 -3.30 5.43 10.62
CA VAL A 11 -3.16 5.92 9.25
C VAL A 11 -4.54 5.87 8.62
N ALA A 12 -4.99 7.01 8.09
CA ALA A 12 -6.24 7.11 7.34
C ALA A 12 -6.02 6.60 5.90
N LEU A 13 -6.84 5.65 5.46
CA LEU A 13 -6.87 5.13 4.10
C LEU A 13 -8.20 5.52 3.45
N ALA A 14 -8.16 6.49 2.53
CA ALA A 14 -9.31 6.90 1.75
C ALA A 14 -9.32 6.13 0.42
N LEU A 15 -10.44 5.46 0.13
CA LEU A 15 -10.69 4.76 -1.12
C LEU A 15 -11.82 5.45 -1.87
N SER A 16 -11.60 5.72 -3.15
CA SER A 16 -12.56 6.42 -4.02
C SER A 16 -12.79 5.64 -5.29
N SER A 17 -14.06 5.55 -5.69
CA SER A 17 -14.51 4.93 -6.93
C SER A 17 -15.72 5.69 -7.48
N PRO A 18 -16.16 5.42 -8.73
CA PRO A 18 -17.37 6.02 -9.28
C PRO A 18 -18.62 5.78 -8.40
N ASP A 19 -18.67 4.64 -7.70
CA ASP A 19 -19.80 4.24 -6.87
C ASP A 19 -19.74 4.84 -5.46
N GLY A 20 -18.67 5.56 -5.10
CA GLY A 20 -18.57 6.28 -3.83
C GLY A 20 -17.20 6.22 -3.16
N ASN A 21 -17.19 6.62 -1.88
CA ASN A 21 -15.98 6.79 -1.07
C ASN A 21 -16.05 6.00 0.24
N ALA A 22 -14.90 5.50 0.70
CA ALA A 22 -14.73 4.85 1.99
C ALA A 22 -13.50 5.39 2.72
N LEU A 23 -13.57 5.49 4.05
CA LEU A 23 -12.46 5.90 4.91
C LEU A 23 -12.23 4.85 5.99
N PHE A 24 -10.99 4.34 6.06
CA PHE A 24 -10.57 3.39 7.07
C PHE A 24 -9.48 3.98 7.95
N GLU A 25 -9.50 3.67 9.24
CA GLU A 25 -8.41 3.95 10.16
C GLU A 25 -7.64 2.65 10.42
N VAL A 26 -6.36 2.64 10.09
CA VAL A 26 -5.49 1.47 10.26
C VAL A 26 -4.49 1.75 11.38
N PRO A 27 -4.36 0.88 12.41
CA PRO A 27 -3.36 1.07 13.45
C PRO A 27 -1.95 1.16 12.85
N ARG A 28 -1.23 2.25 13.14
CA ARG A 28 0.09 2.52 12.54
C ARG A 28 1.09 1.42 12.86
N SER A 29 1.04 0.87 14.08
CA SER A 29 1.92 -0.21 14.53
C SER A 29 1.78 -1.47 13.68
N VAL A 30 0.53 -1.83 13.31
CA VAL A 30 0.23 -2.97 12.45
C VAL A 30 0.77 -2.74 11.04
N LEU A 31 0.52 -1.55 10.48
CA LEU A 31 0.99 -1.19 9.15
C LEU A 31 2.54 -1.19 9.06
N VAL A 32 3.21 -0.61 10.05
CA VAL A 32 4.69 -0.61 10.14
C VAL A 32 5.24 -2.03 10.26
N ARG A 33 4.62 -2.89 11.09
CA ARG A 33 5.05 -4.29 11.23
C ARG A 33 4.91 -5.06 9.92
N PHE A 34 3.81 -4.85 9.20
CA PHE A 34 3.59 -5.45 7.90
C PHE A 34 4.66 -5.01 6.89
N LEU A 35 4.85 -3.69 6.71
CA LEU A 35 5.84 -3.15 5.78
C LEU A 35 7.28 -3.59 6.09
N ARG A 36 7.64 -3.68 7.39
CA ARG A 36 8.95 -4.21 7.77
C ARG A 36 9.17 -5.64 7.28
N ARG A 37 8.13 -6.50 7.36
CA ARG A 37 8.22 -7.88 6.86
C ARG A 37 8.33 -7.91 5.34
N THR A 38 7.61 -7.05 4.62
CA THR A 38 7.72 -7.00 3.15
C THR A 38 9.11 -6.54 2.73
N TYR A 39 9.71 -5.55 3.41
CA TYR A 39 11.05 -5.08 3.10
C TYR A 39 12.18 -6.06 3.43
N VAL A 40 11.93 -7.05 4.30
CA VAL A 40 12.86 -8.17 4.51
C VAL A 40 12.86 -9.11 3.29
N VAL A 41 11.70 -9.32 2.67
CA VAL A 41 11.56 -10.21 1.51
C VAL A 41 12.02 -9.53 0.23
N VAL A 42 11.57 -8.29 0.01
CA VAL A 42 11.95 -7.46 -1.13
C VAL A 42 12.41 -6.11 -0.60
N PRO A 43 13.73 -5.88 -0.49
CA PRO A 43 14.24 -4.59 -0.08
C PRO A 43 13.74 -3.48 -1.02
N ARG A 44 13.53 -2.29 -0.46
CA ARG A 44 13.18 -1.13 -1.26
C ARG A 44 14.26 -0.87 -2.33
N GLY A 45 13.84 -0.65 -3.57
CA GLY A 45 14.71 -0.47 -4.73
C GLY A 45 15.15 -1.78 -5.41
N ARG A 46 14.74 -2.94 -4.87
CA ARG A 46 15.02 -4.27 -5.43
C ARG A 46 13.77 -4.95 -5.99
N GLU A 47 12.69 -4.20 -6.15
CA GLU A 47 11.43 -4.73 -6.65
C GLU A 47 11.58 -5.30 -8.07
N THR A 48 12.41 -4.68 -8.92
CA THR A 48 12.66 -5.12 -10.30
C THR A 48 13.39 -6.45 -10.42
N ASP A 49 14.12 -6.87 -9.37
CA ASP A 49 14.77 -8.19 -9.34
C ASP A 49 13.72 -9.33 -9.32
N HIS A 50 12.47 -9.01 -8.96
CA HIS A 50 11.36 -9.96 -8.87
C HIS A 50 10.23 -9.70 -9.86
N LEU A 51 10.09 -8.46 -10.34
CA LEU A 51 9.06 -8.06 -11.30
C LEU A 51 9.65 -7.11 -12.34
N ASP A 52 9.79 -7.59 -13.57
CA ASP A 52 10.15 -6.74 -14.70
C ASP A 52 8.94 -5.88 -15.11
N VAL A 53 8.87 -4.68 -14.53
CA VAL A 53 7.80 -3.70 -14.77
C VAL A 53 7.81 -3.23 -16.22
N ASP A 54 8.99 -3.04 -16.80
CA ASP A 54 9.11 -2.56 -18.18
C ASP A 54 8.58 -3.60 -19.16
N ALA A 55 8.94 -4.88 -18.98
CA ALA A 55 8.37 -5.97 -19.77
C ALA A 55 6.86 -6.13 -19.56
N ALA A 56 6.34 -5.91 -18.35
CA ALA A 56 4.91 -5.97 -18.08
C ALA A 56 4.14 -4.82 -18.77
N VAL A 57 4.65 -3.59 -18.70
CA VAL A 57 4.07 -2.42 -19.37
C VAL A 57 4.13 -2.58 -20.88
N ASN A 58 5.27 -3.01 -21.43
CA ASN A 58 5.40 -3.28 -22.86
C ASN A 58 4.37 -4.30 -23.35
N ARG A 59 4.09 -5.36 -22.57
CA ARG A 59 3.03 -6.32 -22.89
C ARG A 59 1.62 -5.72 -22.87
N LEU A 60 1.32 -4.84 -21.92
CA LEU A 60 0.03 -4.15 -21.87
C LEU A 60 -0.18 -3.22 -23.06
N LEU A 61 0.88 -2.53 -23.50
CA LEU A 61 0.82 -1.58 -24.61
C LEU A 61 0.84 -2.27 -25.98
N ALA A 62 1.50 -3.43 -26.11
CA ALA A 62 1.52 -4.21 -27.34
C ALA A 62 0.21 -4.97 -27.63
N GLY A 63 -0.67 -5.10 -26.64
CA GLY A 63 -2.01 -5.70 -26.76
C GLY A 63 -3.12 -4.72 -27.11
N ARG A 64 -2.76 -3.50 -27.54
CA ARG A 64 -3.67 -2.46 -28.07
C ARG A 64 -3.42 -2.29 -29.56
#